data_AF-A0A9X4G4R4-F1
#
_entry.id   AF-A0A9X4G4R4-F1
#
_cell.length_a   1.000
_cell.length_b   1.000
_cell.length_c   1.000
_cell.angle_alpha   90.00
_cell.angle_beta   90.00
_cell.angle_gamma   90.00
#
_symmetry.space_group_name_H-M   'P 1'
#
loop_
_entity.id
_entity.type
_entity.pdbx_description
1 polymer ?
#
loop_
_entity_poly.entity_id
_entity_poly.type
_entity_poly.pdbx_seq_one_letter_code
_entity_poly.pdbx_strand_id
1 'polypeptide(L)'
;NVANNTDANVQMGDKVIITAGDNVNISQNGKNITIATSNKPTFSNVTTKDLTVQAGGTVNMGGNAITNVANGTKPTDAVNLQQLNASKVAVLAGLNTGVTSKPNATTGGTDYVVNGWNTTAQAAANGNVTVTGNIDSTKNTIDYTIDLTKETKDTITNANVTAHNANATANLANATANLANTTANTANATVNKGWNLTANKDATAENIQMGETVDFSQGDNIVVTRDGKGIKIATSLTPTFTDMTTTNLSVKNGGNVDMGGNKVQNVANGTKPMDAVNLQQLNASRTFVVEGKNANVTSAVGADGSTTYTVNAWNTTAKGSSDIKVTNVTDATGRTIDYTIDLSDSTKNNITTANTTAHNANATANAANTTVNKGWNITTAKSGTGNVANNTDA
;
A
#
# COMPACT_ATOMS: atom_id res chain seq x y z
N ASN A 1 63.22 -112.84 -111.24
CA ASN A 1 62.60 -112.10 -112.36
C ASN A 1 63.68 -111.35 -113.12
N VAL A 2 64.26 -111.96 -114.14
CA VAL A 2 65.04 -111.21 -115.14
C VAL A 2 64.09 -110.99 -116.31
N ALA A 3 63.74 -109.74 -116.58
CA ALA A 3 62.86 -109.34 -117.69
C ALA A 3 63.71 -108.64 -118.76
N ASN A 4 63.36 -108.80 -120.04
CA ASN A 4 64.11 -108.41 -121.24
C ASN A 4 65.39 -109.22 -121.52
N ASN A 5 65.26 -110.53 -121.70
CA ASN A 5 66.36 -111.32 -122.26
C ASN A 5 65.97 -111.87 -123.64
N THR A 6 66.72 -111.52 -124.66
CA THR A 6 66.85 -112.35 -125.86
C THR A 6 67.96 -113.33 -125.56
N ASP A 7 67.67 -114.63 -125.58
CA ASP A 7 68.67 -115.65 -125.35
C ASP A 7 69.82 -115.49 -126.34
N ALA A 8 70.98 -115.07 -125.84
CA ALA A 8 72.20 -114.96 -126.61
C ALA A 8 73.04 -116.20 -126.30
N ASN A 9 73.28 -117.04 -127.30
CA ASN A 9 74.23 -118.15 -127.15
C ASN A 9 75.62 -117.57 -126.92
N VAL A 10 76.13 -117.73 -125.70
CA VAL A 10 77.51 -117.41 -125.34
C VAL A 10 78.37 -118.58 -125.81
N GLN A 11 79.14 -118.38 -126.87
CA GLN A 11 80.00 -119.42 -127.42
C GLN A 11 81.18 -119.70 -126.48
N MET A 12 81.84 -120.86 -126.65
CA MET A 12 82.99 -121.23 -125.82
C MET A 12 84.13 -120.23 -126.03
N GLY A 13 84.41 -119.42 -125.00
CA GLY A 13 85.41 -118.34 -125.03
C GLY A 13 84.81 -116.93 -124.94
N ASP A 14 83.49 -116.77 -125.09
CA ASP A 14 82.83 -115.47 -124.97
C ASP A 14 82.77 -114.98 -123.52
N LYS A 15 82.85 -113.66 -123.34
CA LYS A 15 82.81 -113.01 -122.04
C LYS A 15 81.43 -112.43 -121.77
N VAL A 16 80.78 -112.87 -120.71
CA VAL A 16 79.52 -112.27 -120.22
C VAL A 16 79.86 -111.10 -119.28
N ILE A 17 79.25 -109.94 -119.52
CA ILE A 17 79.36 -108.77 -118.66
C ILE A 17 78.01 -108.59 -117.94
N ILE A 18 78.05 -108.51 -116.60
CA ILE A 18 76.90 -108.17 -115.77
C ILE A 18 77.16 -106.80 -115.15
N THR A 19 76.26 -105.85 -115.39
CA THR A 19 76.35 -104.48 -114.86
C THR A 19 75.42 -104.33 -113.65
N ALA A 20 75.91 -103.71 -112.57
CA ALA A 20 75.11 -103.45 -111.38
C ALA A 20 74.34 -102.12 -111.52
N GLY A 21 73.10 -102.06 -111.00
CA GLY A 21 72.33 -100.81 -110.88
C GLY A 21 72.64 -100.05 -109.58
N ASP A 22 72.16 -98.82 -109.44
CA ASP A 22 72.59 -97.86 -108.40
C ASP A 22 72.60 -98.37 -106.94
N ASN A 23 71.63 -99.22 -106.58
CA ASN A 23 71.48 -99.74 -105.21
C ASN A 23 72.02 -101.16 -105.02
N VAL A 24 72.63 -101.75 -106.04
CA VAL A 24 73.19 -103.11 -106.01
C VAL A 24 74.68 -103.04 -106.33
N ASN A 25 75.50 -103.67 -105.50
CA ASN A 25 76.91 -103.88 -105.73
C ASN A 25 77.11 -105.32 -106.22
N ILE A 26 77.80 -105.50 -107.36
CA ILE A 26 78.21 -106.81 -107.88
C ILE A 26 79.74 -106.88 -107.90
N SER A 27 80.32 -107.90 -107.29
CA SER A 27 81.76 -108.17 -107.32
C SER A 27 82.05 -109.63 -107.63
N GLN A 28 83.05 -109.91 -108.47
CA GLN A 28 83.51 -111.26 -108.77
C GLN A 28 84.88 -111.52 -108.15
N ASN A 29 85.02 -112.65 -107.46
CA ASN A 29 86.31 -113.17 -106.99
C ASN A 29 86.47 -114.64 -107.41
N GLY A 30 87.34 -114.89 -108.38
CA GLY A 30 87.48 -116.20 -109.01
C GLY A 30 86.15 -116.67 -109.62
N LYS A 31 85.64 -117.80 -109.12
CA LYS A 31 84.37 -118.40 -109.57
C LYS A 31 83.13 -117.89 -108.81
N ASN A 32 83.29 -117.08 -107.76
CA ASN A 32 82.17 -116.58 -106.95
C ASN A 32 81.79 -115.15 -107.37
N ILE A 33 80.50 -114.93 -107.57
CA ILE A 33 79.91 -113.59 -107.75
C ILE A 33 79.09 -113.28 -106.51
N THR A 34 79.38 -112.15 -105.86
CA THR A 34 78.61 -111.63 -104.72
C THR A 34 77.76 -110.46 -105.20
N ILE A 35 76.48 -110.49 -104.81
CA ILE A 35 75.51 -109.43 -105.08
C ILE A 35 75.01 -108.92 -103.72
N ALA A 36 75.21 -107.64 -103.42
CA ALA A 36 74.82 -107.00 -102.15
C ALA A 36 74.11 -105.66 -102.40
N THR A 37 73.34 -105.15 -101.44
CA THR A 37 72.80 -103.78 -101.51
C THR A 37 73.88 -102.74 -101.23
N SER A 38 73.77 -101.57 -101.84
CA SER A 38 74.68 -100.43 -101.59
C SER A 38 74.67 -100.04 -100.10
N ASN A 39 75.83 -99.62 -99.58
CA ASN A 39 75.94 -99.05 -98.22
C ASN A 39 75.25 -97.68 -98.10
N LYS A 40 74.92 -97.05 -99.23
CA LYS A 40 74.17 -95.80 -99.32
C LYS A 40 73.09 -95.97 -100.39
N PRO A 41 72.09 -96.84 -100.14
CA PRO A 41 71.05 -97.04 -101.12
C PRO A 41 70.15 -95.80 -101.12
N THR A 42 69.87 -95.25 -102.29
CA THR A 42 68.93 -94.14 -102.45
C THR A 42 67.58 -94.69 -102.88
N PHE A 43 66.56 -94.49 -102.05
CA PHE A 43 65.19 -94.88 -102.35
C PHE A 43 64.31 -93.63 -102.50
N SER A 44 63.48 -93.57 -103.53
CA SER A 44 62.50 -92.48 -103.67
C SER A 44 61.38 -92.57 -102.62
N ASN A 45 61.04 -93.77 -102.17
CA ASN A 45 60.13 -94.01 -101.06
C ASN A 45 60.56 -95.27 -100.29
N VAL A 46 60.43 -95.23 -98.96
CA VAL A 46 60.69 -96.37 -98.09
C VAL A 46 59.45 -96.57 -97.22
N THR A 47 58.83 -97.74 -97.27
CA THR A 47 57.73 -98.11 -96.36
C THR A 47 58.32 -98.87 -95.18
N THR A 48 58.24 -98.31 -93.97
CA THR A 48 58.62 -99.00 -92.72
C THR A 48 57.42 -99.06 -91.78
N LYS A 49 57.36 -100.09 -90.92
CA LYS A 49 56.31 -100.20 -89.89
C LYS A 49 56.53 -99.18 -88.77
N ASP A 50 57.76 -99.13 -88.28
CA ASP A 50 58.22 -98.20 -87.26
C ASP A 50 59.41 -97.40 -87.80
N LEU A 51 59.56 -96.16 -87.35
CA LEU A 51 60.73 -95.33 -87.61
C LEU A 51 61.43 -95.07 -86.29
N THR A 52 62.55 -95.74 -86.06
CA THR A 52 63.40 -95.49 -84.89
C THR A 52 64.62 -94.70 -85.32
N VAL A 53 64.84 -93.55 -84.67
CA VAL A 53 66.02 -92.72 -84.88
C VAL A 53 67.04 -93.06 -83.80
N GLN A 54 68.31 -93.22 -84.19
CA GLN A 54 69.37 -93.55 -83.25
C GLN A 54 69.59 -92.41 -82.25
N ALA A 55 70.07 -92.73 -81.04
CA ALA A 55 70.38 -91.73 -80.03
C ALA A 55 71.36 -90.66 -80.56
N GLY A 56 71.04 -89.39 -80.33
CA GLY A 56 71.79 -88.25 -80.88
C GLY A 56 71.50 -87.95 -82.36
N GLY A 57 70.67 -88.76 -83.03
CA GLY A 57 70.18 -88.47 -84.38
C GLY A 57 69.22 -87.29 -84.38
N THR A 58 69.25 -86.51 -85.45
CA THR A 58 68.33 -85.39 -85.67
C THR A 58 67.26 -85.77 -86.69
N VAL A 59 66.03 -85.32 -86.45
CA VAL A 59 64.92 -85.46 -87.41
C VAL A 59 64.67 -84.10 -88.03
N ASN A 60 64.89 -83.99 -89.34
CA ASN A 60 64.54 -82.80 -90.10
C ASN A 60 63.31 -83.12 -90.96
N MET A 61 62.20 -82.43 -90.69
CA MET A 61 60.94 -82.63 -91.43
C MET A 61 60.86 -81.82 -92.73
N GLY A 62 61.91 -81.07 -93.10
CA GLY A 62 61.96 -80.31 -94.35
C GLY A 62 60.89 -79.21 -94.44
N GLY A 63 60.45 -78.68 -93.29
CA GLY A 63 59.36 -77.70 -93.21
C GLY A 63 57.95 -78.30 -93.19
N ASN A 64 57.80 -79.63 -93.25
CA ASN A 64 56.49 -80.27 -93.09
C ASN A 64 55.99 -80.16 -91.64
N ALA A 65 54.69 -79.95 -91.49
CA ALA A 65 54.03 -79.98 -90.19
C ALA A 65 54.03 -81.39 -89.61
N ILE A 66 54.30 -81.51 -88.31
CA ILE A 66 54.10 -82.77 -87.57
C ILE A 66 52.67 -82.75 -87.05
N THR A 67 51.78 -83.49 -87.69
CA THR A 67 50.38 -83.61 -87.29
C THR A 67 50.19 -84.72 -86.25
N ASN A 68 49.07 -84.68 -85.52
CA ASN A 68 48.70 -85.68 -84.51
C ASN A 68 49.66 -85.76 -83.29
N VAL A 69 50.23 -84.62 -82.90
CA VAL A 69 51.04 -84.52 -81.67
C VAL A 69 50.11 -84.28 -80.48
N ALA A 70 50.00 -85.28 -79.59
CA ALA A 70 49.28 -85.15 -78.33
C ALA A 70 49.92 -84.10 -77.41
N ASN A 71 49.18 -83.63 -76.40
CA ASN A 71 49.75 -82.73 -75.39
C ASN A 71 50.92 -83.41 -74.68
N GLY A 72 52.08 -82.77 -74.67
CA GLY A 72 53.21 -83.21 -73.86
C GLY A 72 52.89 -83.11 -72.38
N THR A 73 53.23 -84.13 -71.60
CA THR A 73 52.99 -84.17 -70.15
C THR A 73 54.30 -84.26 -69.37
N LYS A 74 55.40 -84.62 -70.03
CA LYS A 74 56.74 -84.66 -69.47
C LYS A 74 57.59 -83.50 -70.01
N PRO A 75 58.66 -83.11 -69.29
CA PRO A 75 59.54 -82.00 -69.70
C PRO A 75 60.20 -82.17 -71.08
N THR A 76 60.29 -83.40 -71.59
CA THR A 76 60.94 -83.74 -72.87
C THR A 76 59.96 -84.05 -73.99
N ASP A 77 58.66 -84.01 -73.73
CA ASP A 77 57.65 -84.23 -74.76
C ASP A 77 57.59 -83.00 -75.68
N ALA A 78 57.19 -83.22 -76.93
CA ALA A 78 56.90 -82.11 -77.83
C ALA A 78 55.68 -81.31 -77.34
N VAL A 79 55.74 -79.98 -77.50
CA VAL A 79 54.62 -79.08 -77.20
C VAL A 79 53.81 -78.87 -78.48
N ASN A 80 52.49 -79.07 -78.40
CA ASN A 80 51.60 -78.75 -79.51
C ASN A 80 51.05 -77.31 -79.40
N LEU A 81 50.38 -76.85 -80.45
CA LEU A 81 49.85 -75.48 -80.53
C LEU A 81 48.79 -75.17 -79.44
N GLN A 82 48.04 -76.17 -78.98
CA GLN A 82 47.04 -76.00 -77.93
C GLN A 82 47.72 -75.63 -76.60
N GLN A 83 48.78 -76.35 -76.21
CA GLN A 83 49.53 -76.05 -74.99
C GLN A 83 50.20 -74.67 -75.04
N LEU A 84 50.70 -74.28 -76.22
CA LEU A 84 51.26 -72.94 -76.42
C LEU A 84 50.21 -71.83 -76.34
N ASN A 85 48.97 -72.07 -76.80
CA ASN A 85 47.90 -71.10 -76.66
C ASN A 85 47.35 -71.01 -75.23
N ALA A 86 47.32 -72.11 -74.48
CA ALA A 86 46.85 -72.15 -73.10
C ALA A 86 47.77 -71.42 -72.11
N SER A 87 49.04 -71.17 -72.46
CA SER A 87 49.98 -70.44 -71.59
C SER A 87 49.84 -68.91 -71.64
N LYS A 88 48.93 -68.38 -72.49
CA LYS A 88 48.70 -66.93 -72.60
C LYS A 88 47.89 -66.42 -71.39
N VAL A 89 48.40 -65.37 -70.74
CA VAL A 89 47.74 -64.67 -69.63
C VAL A 89 47.25 -63.29 -70.10
N ALA A 90 46.04 -62.92 -69.68
CA ALA A 90 45.48 -61.59 -69.90
C ALA A 90 45.37 -60.83 -68.58
N VAL A 91 45.75 -59.55 -68.58
CA VAL A 91 45.57 -58.61 -67.46
C VAL A 91 44.57 -57.56 -67.89
N LEU A 92 43.44 -57.50 -67.20
CA LEU A 92 42.37 -56.54 -67.47
C LEU A 92 42.45 -55.37 -66.50
N ALA A 93 42.17 -54.17 -66.97
CA ALA A 93 42.02 -53.01 -66.10
C ALA A 93 40.72 -53.11 -65.29
N GLY A 94 40.83 -52.93 -63.97
CA GLY A 94 39.69 -52.71 -63.08
C GLY A 94 39.36 -51.22 -62.96
N LEU A 95 38.36 -50.88 -62.14
CA LEU A 95 38.00 -49.50 -61.85
C LEU A 95 39.19 -48.73 -61.26
N ASN A 96 39.43 -47.50 -61.71
CA ASN A 96 40.55 -46.62 -61.29
C ASN A 96 41.96 -47.18 -61.53
N THR A 97 42.11 -48.16 -62.42
CA THR A 97 43.42 -48.67 -62.84
C THR A 97 43.57 -48.60 -64.35
N GLY A 98 44.77 -48.34 -64.84
CA GLY A 98 45.14 -48.43 -66.25
C GLY A 98 46.20 -49.50 -66.44
N VAL A 99 46.01 -50.39 -67.40
CA VAL A 99 46.99 -51.44 -67.73
C VAL A 99 47.58 -51.13 -69.10
N THR A 100 48.90 -51.01 -69.18
CA THR A 100 49.64 -50.88 -70.44
C THR A 100 50.54 -52.09 -70.63
N SER A 101 50.63 -52.61 -71.85
CA SER A 101 51.50 -53.74 -72.17
C SER A 101 52.63 -53.35 -73.11
N LYS A 102 53.78 -54.04 -73.00
CA LYS A 102 54.88 -53.94 -73.95
C LYS A 102 55.51 -55.31 -74.20
N PRO A 103 56.02 -55.59 -75.42
CA PRO A 103 56.79 -56.79 -75.67
C PRO A 103 58.01 -56.85 -74.75
N ASN A 104 58.25 -58.01 -74.12
CA ASN A 104 59.45 -58.25 -73.35
C ASN A 104 60.51 -58.87 -74.28
N ALA A 105 61.50 -58.08 -74.66
CA ALA A 105 62.56 -58.50 -75.59
C ALA A 105 63.46 -59.62 -75.02
N THR A 106 63.51 -59.80 -73.70
CA THR A 106 64.35 -60.81 -73.03
C THR A 106 63.68 -62.18 -73.01
N THR A 107 62.37 -62.23 -72.75
CA THR A 107 61.62 -63.49 -72.57
C THR A 107 60.76 -63.86 -73.78
N GLY A 108 60.59 -62.95 -74.75
CA GLY A 108 59.65 -63.10 -75.87
C GLY A 108 58.17 -62.98 -75.45
N GLY A 109 57.90 -62.68 -74.16
CA GLY A 109 56.56 -62.52 -73.60
C GLY A 109 56.05 -61.08 -73.63
N THR A 110 55.07 -60.76 -72.77
CA THR A 110 54.50 -59.42 -72.63
C THR A 110 54.59 -58.95 -71.17
N ASP A 111 55.20 -57.79 -70.95
CA ASP A 111 55.18 -57.11 -69.64
C ASP A 111 53.90 -56.28 -69.53
N TYR A 112 53.22 -56.36 -68.39
CA TYR A 112 52.08 -55.51 -68.05
C TYR A 112 52.44 -54.54 -66.93
N VAL A 113 52.17 -53.25 -67.12
CA VAL A 113 52.29 -52.20 -66.10
C VAL A 113 50.89 -51.80 -65.68
N VAL A 114 50.62 -51.85 -64.37
CA VAL A 114 49.32 -51.48 -63.78
C VAL A 114 49.51 -50.18 -63.00
N ASN A 115 48.85 -49.11 -63.44
CA ASN A 115 48.87 -47.79 -62.80
C ASN A 115 47.52 -47.50 -62.14
N GLY A 116 47.50 -46.92 -60.94
CA GLY A 116 46.28 -46.36 -60.34
C GLY A 116 46.04 -44.92 -60.78
N TRP A 117 44.78 -44.50 -60.93
CA TRP A 117 44.43 -43.08 -61.10
C TRP A 117 44.45 -42.37 -59.75
N ASN A 118 44.98 -41.13 -59.71
CA ASN A 118 44.99 -40.33 -58.49
C ASN A 118 43.57 -39.83 -58.14
N THR A 119 43.17 -39.94 -56.88
CA THR A 119 41.96 -39.30 -56.35
C THR A 119 42.19 -37.79 -56.18
N THR A 120 41.21 -36.97 -56.54
CA THR A 120 41.25 -35.50 -56.35
C THR A 120 40.24 -35.05 -55.30
N ALA A 121 40.58 -34.02 -54.53
CA ALA A 121 39.67 -33.31 -53.64
C ALA A 121 39.90 -31.80 -53.82
N GLN A 122 38.81 -31.03 -53.91
CA GLN A 122 38.88 -29.60 -54.22
C GLN A 122 37.87 -28.80 -53.40
N ALA A 123 38.32 -27.69 -52.82
CA ALA A 123 37.44 -26.67 -52.29
C ALA A 123 36.85 -25.83 -53.43
N ALA A 124 35.61 -25.38 -53.27
CA ALA A 124 35.03 -24.38 -54.18
C ALA A 124 35.89 -23.11 -54.18
N ALA A 125 36.03 -22.47 -55.34
CA ALA A 125 36.72 -21.18 -55.44
C ALA A 125 36.05 -20.16 -54.50
N ASN A 126 36.83 -19.52 -53.64
CA ASN A 126 36.35 -18.59 -52.60
C ASN A 126 35.33 -19.21 -51.62
N GLY A 127 35.36 -20.53 -51.45
CA GLY A 127 34.51 -21.24 -50.49
C GLY A 127 35.01 -21.12 -49.05
N ASN A 128 34.19 -21.59 -48.10
CA ASN A 128 34.49 -21.50 -46.66
C ASN A 128 35.48 -22.55 -46.14
N VAL A 129 35.91 -23.48 -47.00
CA VAL A 129 36.72 -24.65 -46.66
C VAL A 129 38.05 -24.61 -47.43
N THR A 130 39.12 -25.05 -46.79
CA THR A 130 40.43 -25.31 -47.39
C THR A 130 40.66 -26.80 -47.52
N VAL A 131 41.23 -27.24 -48.64
CA VAL A 131 41.67 -28.62 -48.86
C VAL A 131 43.18 -28.61 -49.10
N THR A 132 43.92 -29.33 -48.25
CA THR A 132 45.38 -29.46 -48.37
C THR A 132 45.73 -30.93 -48.56
N GLY A 133 46.33 -31.27 -49.70
CA GLY A 133 46.80 -32.63 -49.98
C GLY A 133 48.24 -32.83 -49.54
N ASN A 134 48.53 -33.93 -48.84
CA ASN A 134 49.88 -34.33 -48.46
C ASN A 134 50.17 -35.73 -49.04
N ILE A 135 51.26 -35.87 -49.79
CA ILE A 135 51.65 -37.16 -50.37
C ILE A 135 52.33 -38.00 -49.29
N ASP A 136 51.80 -39.19 -49.04
CA ASP A 136 52.46 -40.22 -48.24
C ASP A 136 53.10 -41.25 -49.16
N SER A 137 54.38 -41.03 -49.46
CA SER A 137 55.18 -41.91 -50.31
C SER A 137 55.46 -43.28 -49.67
N THR A 138 55.30 -43.43 -48.35
CA THR A 138 55.50 -44.72 -47.67
C THR A 138 54.29 -45.63 -47.81
N LYS A 139 53.10 -45.03 -47.95
CA LYS A 139 51.83 -45.74 -48.13
C LYS A 139 51.34 -45.74 -49.58
N ASN A 140 52.01 -45.02 -50.48
CA ASN A 140 51.56 -44.76 -51.85
C ASN A 140 50.16 -44.10 -51.89
N THR A 141 49.86 -43.18 -50.96
CA THR A 141 48.57 -42.48 -50.84
C THR A 141 48.72 -40.96 -50.84
N ILE A 142 47.60 -40.25 -51.02
CA ILE A 142 47.48 -38.81 -50.81
C ILE A 142 46.47 -38.58 -49.69
N ASP A 143 46.90 -37.95 -48.61
CA ASP A 143 46.05 -37.60 -47.47
C ASP A 143 45.53 -36.18 -47.65
N TYR A 144 44.21 -36.04 -47.80
CA TYR A 144 43.55 -34.74 -47.90
C TYR A 144 43.06 -34.29 -46.53
N THR A 145 43.58 -33.17 -46.04
CA THR A 145 43.07 -32.47 -44.85
C THR A 145 42.05 -31.42 -45.29
N ILE A 146 40.87 -31.44 -44.67
CA ILE A 146 39.76 -30.51 -44.94
C ILE A 146 39.51 -29.71 -43.66
N ASP A 147 39.53 -28.38 -43.75
CA ASP A 147 39.33 -27.47 -42.62
C ASP A 147 38.58 -26.20 -43.06
N LEU A 148 38.02 -25.44 -42.13
CA LEU A 148 37.45 -24.12 -42.42
C LEU A 148 38.56 -23.10 -42.67
N THR A 149 38.28 -22.18 -43.59
CA THR A 149 39.11 -20.99 -43.81
C THR A 149 39.20 -20.15 -42.53
N LYS A 150 40.33 -19.45 -42.36
CA LYS A 150 40.53 -18.52 -41.25
C LYS A 150 39.40 -17.49 -41.15
N GLU A 151 38.99 -16.91 -42.28
CA GLU A 151 37.90 -15.94 -42.33
C GLU A 151 36.57 -16.50 -41.82
N THR A 152 36.25 -17.76 -42.16
CA THR A 152 35.03 -18.42 -41.66
C THR A 152 35.12 -18.66 -40.16
N LYS A 153 36.27 -19.11 -39.66
CA LYS A 153 36.50 -19.29 -38.21
C LYS A 153 36.35 -17.97 -37.46
N ASP A 154 36.99 -16.91 -37.95
CA ASP A 154 36.92 -15.57 -37.36
C ASP A 154 35.48 -15.03 -37.37
N THR A 155 34.73 -15.24 -38.46
CA THR A 155 33.31 -14.86 -38.57
C THR A 155 32.45 -15.57 -37.52
N ILE A 156 32.62 -16.88 -37.35
CA ILE A 156 31.91 -17.67 -36.34
C ILE A 156 32.25 -17.16 -34.94
N THR A 157 33.53 -16.92 -34.65
CA THR A 157 33.97 -16.39 -33.35
C THR A 157 33.37 -15.01 -33.08
N ASN A 158 33.40 -14.10 -34.05
CA ASN A 158 32.84 -12.76 -33.91
C ASN A 158 31.31 -12.78 -33.72
N ALA A 159 30.60 -13.65 -34.44
CA ALA A 159 29.16 -13.85 -34.25
C ALA A 159 28.86 -14.33 -32.82
N ASN A 160 29.64 -15.29 -32.31
CA ASN A 160 29.48 -15.80 -30.95
C ASN A 160 29.76 -14.72 -29.88
N VAL A 161 30.81 -13.92 -30.05
CA VAL A 161 31.11 -12.77 -29.16
C VAL A 161 29.97 -11.74 -29.18
N THR A 162 29.45 -11.43 -30.37
CA THR A 162 28.34 -10.48 -30.53
C THR A 162 27.08 -10.98 -29.81
N ALA A 163 26.74 -12.27 -29.99
CA ALA A 163 25.61 -12.89 -29.30
C ALA A 163 25.78 -12.87 -27.77
N HIS A 164 27.00 -13.17 -27.28
CA HIS A 164 27.30 -13.13 -25.85
C HIS A 164 27.15 -11.72 -25.27
N ASN A 165 27.67 -10.70 -25.96
CA ASN A 165 27.55 -9.29 -25.53
C ASN A 165 26.10 -8.80 -25.54
N ALA A 166 25.31 -9.20 -26.55
CA ALA A 166 23.88 -8.90 -26.60
C ALA A 166 23.13 -9.52 -25.40
N ASN A 167 23.43 -10.79 -25.08
CA ASN A 167 22.84 -11.49 -23.94
C ASN A 167 23.24 -10.84 -22.60
N ALA A 168 24.51 -10.44 -22.44
CA ALA A 168 24.98 -9.72 -21.25
C ALA A 168 24.26 -8.37 -21.08
N THR A 169 24.07 -7.63 -22.18
CA THR A 169 23.34 -6.35 -22.19
C THR A 169 21.87 -6.55 -21.80
N ALA A 170 21.20 -7.57 -22.35
CA ALA A 170 19.82 -7.90 -22.01
C ALA A 170 19.66 -8.27 -20.53
N ASN A 171 20.60 -9.05 -19.97
CA ASN A 171 20.60 -9.40 -18.56
C ASN A 171 20.79 -8.18 -17.65
N LEU A 172 21.68 -7.24 -18.03
CA LEU A 172 21.86 -5.99 -17.29
C LEU A 172 20.59 -5.13 -17.32
N ALA A 173 19.96 -4.99 -18.49
CA ALA A 173 18.70 -4.26 -18.63
C ALA A 173 17.58 -4.89 -17.77
N ASN A 174 17.49 -6.22 -17.73
CA ASN A 174 16.52 -6.93 -16.90
C ASN A 174 16.79 -6.73 -15.40
N ALA A 175 18.06 -6.74 -14.98
CA ALA A 175 18.44 -6.44 -13.60
C ALA A 175 18.09 -4.99 -13.21
N THR A 176 18.33 -4.02 -14.09
CA THR A 176 17.94 -2.62 -13.89
C THR A 176 16.42 -2.47 -13.79
N ALA A 177 15.65 -3.12 -14.67
CA ALA A 177 14.19 -3.10 -14.63
C ALA A 177 13.65 -3.71 -13.33
N ASN A 178 14.21 -4.84 -12.89
CA ASN A 178 13.84 -5.46 -11.62
C ASN A 178 14.12 -4.55 -10.42
N LEU A 179 15.30 -3.90 -10.39
CA LEU A 179 15.64 -2.95 -9.33
C LEU A 179 14.66 -1.76 -9.31
N ALA A 180 14.37 -1.18 -10.48
CA ALA A 180 13.39 -0.09 -10.59
C ALA A 180 12.00 -0.52 -10.08
N ASN A 181 11.56 -1.73 -10.42
CA ASN A 181 10.29 -2.27 -9.95
C ASN A 181 10.29 -2.48 -8.42
N THR A 182 11.37 -3.02 -7.85
CA THR A 182 11.51 -3.15 -6.38
C THR A 182 11.51 -1.79 -5.69
N THR A 183 12.19 -0.78 -6.24
CA THR A 183 12.17 0.58 -5.70
C THR A 183 10.78 1.18 -5.76
N ALA A 184 10.08 1.06 -6.90
CA ALA A 184 8.70 1.55 -7.06
C ALA A 184 7.75 0.87 -6.07
N ASN A 185 7.83 -0.45 -5.92
CA ASN A 185 7.01 -1.20 -4.96
C ASN A 185 7.29 -0.81 -3.51
N THR A 186 8.55 -0.54 -3.15
CA THR A 186 8.93 -0.08 -1.81
C THR A 186 8.38 1.32 -1.52
N ALA A 187 8.46 2.22 -2.51
CA ALA A 187 7.87 3.55 -2.41
C ALA A 187 6.35 3.47 -2.26
N ASN A 188 5.69 2.64 -3.06
CA ASN A 188 4.24 2.46 -3.01
C ASN A 188 3.79 1.86 -1.66
N ALA A 189 4.52 0.86 -1.15
CA ALA A 189 4.26 0.29 0.18
C ALA A 189 4.45 1.32 1.31
N THR A 190 5.33 2.30 1.12
CA THR A 190 5.54 3.38 2.11
C THR A 190 4.42 4.41 2.05
N VAL A 191 4.02 4.82 0.85
CA VAL A 191 2.91 5.77 0.64
C VAL A 191 1.59 5.20 1.14
N ASN A 192 1.34 3.90 0.90
CA ASN A 192 0.13 3.19 1.34
C ASN A 192 0.09 2.92 2.86
N LYS A 193 1.12 3.28 3.63
CA LYS A 193 1.03 3.18 5.10
C LYS A 193 0.15 4.29 5.68
N GLY A 194 0.04 5.43 5.01
CA GLY A 194 -0.66 6.61 5.53
C GLY A 194 -0.03 7.12 6.85
N TRP A 195 -0.84 7.81 7.65
CA TRP A 195 -0.49 8.22 9.01
C TRP A 195 -1.72 8.10 9.92
N ASN A 196 -1.47 7.77 11.18
CA ASN A 196 -2.54 7.52 12.15
C ASN A 196 -2.95 8.81 12.88
N LEU A 197 -4.24 9.13 12.86
CA LEU A 197 -4.86 10.21 13.62
C LEU A 197 -5.53 9.65 14.88
N THR A 198 -5.25 10.26 16.03
CA THR A 198 -5.97 10.02 17.29
C THR A 198 -6.33 11.36 17.92
N ALA A 199 -7.44 11.40 18.64
CA ALA A 199 -7.81 12.52 19.51
C ALA A 199 -7.98 11.99 20.94
N ASN A 200 -7.56 12.76 21.94
CA ASN A 200 -7.75 12.42 23.37
C ASN A 200 -7.27 11.02 23.79
N LYS A 201 -6.21 10.51 23.16
CA LYS A 201 -5.69 9.14 23.40
C LYS A 201 -6.73 8.04 23.16
N ASP A 202 -7.54 8.21 22.12
CA ASP A 202 -8.45 7.15 21.69
C ASP A 202 -7.70 5.81 21.51
N ALA A 203 -8.36 4.71 21.88
CA ALA A 203 -7.77 3.38 21.85
C ALA A 203 -7.55 2.88 20.41
N THR A 204 -8.34 3.40 19.47
CA THR A 204 -8.26 3.10 18.04
C THR A 204 -7.82 4.33 17.29
N ALA A 205 -6.74 4.22 16.52
CA ALA A 205 -6.32 5.27 15.61
C ALA A 205 -6.99 5.09 14.24
N GLU A 206 -7.41 6.20 13.65
CA GLU A 206 -7.88 6.21 12.26
C GLU A 206 -6.67 6.38 11.34
N ASN A 207 -6.52 5.52 10.32
CA ASN A 207 -5.40 5.64 9.39
C ASN A 207 -5.79 6.51 8.19
N ILE A 208 -5.17 7.69 8.10
CA ILE A 208 -5.37 8.63 7.01
C ILE A 208 -4.40 8.28 5.87
N GLN A 209 -4.94 7.81 4.76
CA GLN A 209 -4.17 7.47 3.57
C GLN A 209 -3.66 8.74 2.87
N MET A 210 -2.57 8.60 2.11
CA MET A 210 -2.06 9.71 1.30
C MET A 210 -3.11 10.14 0.25
N GLY A 211 -3.49 11.41 0.29
CA GLY A 211 -4.52 11.99 -0.59
C GLY A 211 -5.90 12.12 0.07
N GLU A 212 -6.12 11.52 1.23
CA GLU A 212 -7.33 11.76 2.02
C GLU A 212 -7.30 13.13 2.69
N THR A 213 -8.49 13.61 3.08
CA THR A 213 -8.67 14.90 3.76
C THR A 213 -9.20 14.68 5.16
N VAL A 214 -8.61 15.35 6.14
CA VAL A 214 -9.12 15.44 7.50
C VAL A 214 -9.81 16.80 7.65
N ASP A 215 -11.07 16.79 8.05
CA ASP A 215 -11.85 18.01 8.31
C ASP A 215 -12.01 18.25 9.82
N PHE A 216 -11.89 19.52 10.23
CA PHE A 216 -12.06 19.94 11.62
C PHE A 216 -13.29 20.82 11.73
N SER A 217 -14.42 20.20 12.06
CA SER A 217 -15.68 20.90 12.30
C SER A 217 -15.71 21.53 13.70
N GLN A 218 -16.21 22.76 13.79
CA GLN A 218 -16.35 23.47 15.07
C GLN A 218 -17.71 23.16 15.73
N GLY A 219 -17.75 23.17 17.07
CA GLY A 219 -19.00 23.09 17.85
C GLY A 219 -19.54 24.48 18.20
N ASP A 220 -20.42 24.55 19.21
CA ASP A 220 -21.06 25.82 19.58
C ASP A 220 -20.09 26.82 20.25
N ASN A 221 -19.32 26.34 21.22
CA ASN A 221 -18.44 27.19 22.05
C ASN A 221 -17.00 27.27 21.54
N ILE A 222 -16.63 26.49 20.53
CA ILE A 222 -15.29 26.43 19.95
C ILE A 222 -15.35 26.95 18.51
N VAL A 223 -14.40 27.79 18.13
CA VAL A 223 -14.19 28.30 16.78
C VAL A 223 -12.95 27.64 16.22
N VAL A 224 -13.07 27.03 15.04
CA VAL A 224 -11.95 26.41 14.33
C VAL A 224 -11.74 27.15 13.01
N THR A 225 -10.53 27.64 12.80
CA THR A 225 -10.15 28.37 11.57
C THR A 225 -8.82 27.86 11.03
N ARG A 226 -8.67 27.86 9.71
CA ARG A 226 -7.39 27.54 9.05
C ARG A 226 -6.62 28.82 8.79
N ASP A 227 -5.34 28.84 9.19
CA ASP A 227 -4.40 29.90 8.86
C ASP A 227 -3.20 29.30 8.13
N GLY A 228 -3.22 29.37 6.79
CA GLY A 228 -2.24 28.70 5.95
C GLY A 228 -2.19 27.18 6.21
N LYS A 229 -1.06 26.68 6.70
CA LYS A 229 -0.88 25.25 7.04
C LYS A 229 -1.22 24.91 8.51
N GLY A 230 -1.64 25.90 9.29
CA GLY A 230 -2.02 25.73 10.70
C GLY A 230 -3.54 25.67 10.90
N ILE A 231 -3.95 25.01 11.98
CA ILE A 231 -5.31 25.05 12.51
C ILE A 231 -5.29 25.90 13.78
N LYS A 232 -6.11 26.95 13.82
CA LYS A 232 -6.30 27.81 14.99
C LYS A 232 -7.62 27.44 15.66
N ILE A 233 -7.51 27.10 16.94
CA ILE A 233 -8.64 26.76 17.80
C ILE A 233 -8.78 27.87 18.84
N ALA A 234 -10.00 28.40 18.99
CA ALA A 234 -10.32 29.43 19.97
C ALA A 234 -11.66 29.15 20.64
N THR A 235 -11.88 29.67 21.84
CA THR A 235 -13.23 29.75 22.41
C THR A 235 -14.00 30.87 21.72
N SER A 236 -15.29 30.65 21.48
CA SER A 236 -16.21 31.70 21.01
C SER A 236 -16.15 32.94 21.92
N LEU A 237 -16.34 34.13 21.36
CA LEU A 237 -16.44 35.38 22.12
C LEU A 237 -17.74 35.47 22.93
N THR A 238 -18.76 34.69 22.54
CA THR A 238 -20.07 34.64 23.20
C THR A 238 -20.43 33.18 23.47
N PRO A 239 -19.69 32.48 24.34
CA PRO A 239 -19.98 31.09 24.64
C PRO A 239 -21.24 30.99 25.49
N THR A 240 -22.07 29.99 25.20
CA THR A 240 -23.26 29.67 25.99
C THR A 240 -22.98 28.46 26.87
N PHE A 241 -23.16 28.61 28.18
CA PHE A 241 -23.03 27.54 29.16
C PHE A 241 -24.35 27.38 29.92
N THR A 242 -24.78 26.15 30.14
CA THR A 242 -25.94 25.87 31.01
C THR A 242 -25.64 26.22 32.47
N ASP A 243 -24.43 25.89 32.92
CA ASP A 243 -23.94 26.16 34.27
C ASP A 243 -22.47 26.61 34.24
N MET A 244 -22.09 27.44 35.21
CA MET A 244 -20.72 27.92 35.37
C MET A 244 -20.35 27.97 36.86
N THR A 245 -19.25 27.30 37.21
CA THR A 245 -18.64 27.43 38.53
C THR A 245 -17.64 28.59 38.50
N THR A 246 -17.84 29.60 39.34
CA THR A 246 -16.89 30.70 39.54
C THR A 246 -16.57 30.85 41.02
N THR A 247 -15.33 31.23 41.34
CA THR A 247 -14.94 31.58 42.71
C THR A 247 -15.49 32.94 43.13
N ASN A 248 -15.50 33.90 42.20
CA ASN A 248 -15.98 35.25 42.44
C ASN A 248 -16.87 35.70 41.28
N LEU A 249 -18.05 36.24 41.60
CA LEU A 249 -18.87 36.98 40.66
C LEU A 249 -18.57 38.47 40.83
N SER A 250 -18.10 39.12 39.78
CA SER A 250 -17.94 40.58 39.76
C SER A 250 -18.82 41.16 38.66
N VAL A 251 -19.57 42.20 39.00
CA VAL A 251 -20.43 42.93 38.08
C VAL A 251 -19.74 44.25 37.78
N LYS A 252 -19.72 44.67 36.51
CA LYS A 252 -19.12 45.96 36.14
C LYS A 252 -19.81 47.10 36.91
N ASN A 253 -19.06 48.15 37.23
CA ASN A 253 -19.62 49.31 37.92
C ASN A 253 -20.80 49.90 37.14
N GLY A 254 -21.92 50.13 37.81
CA GLY A 254 -23.20 50.55 37.20
C GLY A 254 -24.00 49.43 36.52
N GLY A 255 -23.53 48.18 36.55
CA GLY A 255 -24.28 47.02 36.06
C GLY A 255 -25.34 46.57 37.06
N ASN A 256 -26.50 46.14 36.57
CA ASN A 256 -27.59 45.60 37.38
C ASN A 256 -27.49 44.08 37.48
N VAL A 257 -27.93 43.52 38.61
CA VAL A 257 -28.11 42.08 38.80
C VAL A 257 -29.61 41.78 38.76
N ASP A 258 -30.06 41.05 37.75
CA ASP A 258 -31.41 40.49 37.70
C ASP A 258 -31.36 39.03 38.15
N MET A 259 -32.12 38.70 39.20
CA MET A 259 -32.21 37.33 39.73
C MET A 259 -33.28 36.49 39.01
N GLY A 260 -33.97 37.03 37.99
CA GLY A 260 -34.96 36.31 37.19
C GLY A 260 -36.13 35.79 38.02
N GLY A 261 -36.52 36.51 39.09
CA GLY A 261 -37.55 36.08 40.03
C GLY A 261 -37.09 35.09 41.11
N ASN A 262 -35.81 34.68 41.10
CA ASN A 262 -35.26 33.82 42.15
C ASN A 262 -35.05 34.58 43.47
N LYS A 263 -35.21 33.87 44.60
CA LYS A 263 -34.92 34.42 45.93
C LYS A 263 -33.41 34.55 46.15
N VAL A 264 -32.97 35.70 46.66
CA VAL A 264 -31.62 35.85 47.25
C VAL A 264 -31.67 35.30 48.67
N GLN A 265 -30.93 34.23 48.92
CA GLN A 265 -30.89 33.55 50.22
C GLN A 265 -29.58 33.86 50.95
N ASN A 266 -29.52 33.57 52.25
CA ASN A 266 -28.33 33.77 53.09
C ASN A 266 -27.82 35.23 53.11
N VAL A 267 -28.73 36.20 52.98
CA VAL A 267 -28.42 37.62 53.11
C VAL A 267 -28.30 37.94 54.60
N ALA A 268 -27.08 38.20 55.06
CA ALA A 268 -26.83 38.68 56.42
C ALA A 268 -27.47 40.06 56.66
N ASN A 269 -27.66 40.48 57.92
CA ASN A 269 -28.20 41.80 58.22
C ASN A 269 -27.26 42.89 57.68
N GLY A 270 -27.78 43.78 56.84
CA GLY A 270 -27.06 44.97 56.37
C GLY A 270 -26.78 45.94 57.51
N THR A 271 -25.57 46.49 57.55
CA THR A 271 -25.13 47.45 58.59
C THR A 271 -24.66 48.78 58.01
N LYS A 272 -24.39 48.83 56.70
CA LYS A 272 -23.98 50.02 55.97
C LYS A 272 -25.12 50.50 55.04
N PRO A 273 -25.10 51.78 54.62
CA PRO A 273 -26.16 52.34 53.78
C PRO A 273 -26.43 51.65 52.44
N MET A 274 -25.47 50.88 51.91
CA MET A 274 -25.58 50.19 50.61
C MET A 274 -25.70 48.66 50.75
N ASP A 275 -25.79 48.14 51.97
CA ASP A 275 -25.99 46.71 52.17
C ASP A 275 -27.45 46.34 51.84
N ALA A 276 -27.67 45.15 51.30
CA ALA A 276 -29.02 44.62 51.12
C ALA A 276 -29.70 44.36 52.48
N VAL A 277 -31.00 44.65 52.57
CA VAL A 277 -31.81 44.31 53.75
C VAL A 277 -32.47 42.95 53.57
N ASN A 278 -32.41 42.10 54.59
CA ASN A 278 -33.13 40.83 54.58
C ASN A 278 -34.53 40.97 55.22
N LEU A 279 -35.33 39.90 55.13
CA LEU A 279 -36.70 39.89 55.68
C LEU A 279 -36.73 40.09 57.20
N GLN A 280 -35.70 39.67 57.93
CA GLN A 280 -35.61 39.89 59.37
C GLN A 280 -35.49 41.38 59.70
N GLN A 281 -34.64 42.13 59.00
CA GLN A 281 -34.52 43.58 59.19
C GLN A 281 -35.81 44.30 58.81
N LEU A 282 -36.46 43.89 57.72
CA LEU A 282 -37.75 44.45 57.33
C LEU A 282 -38.81 44.21 58.41
N ASN A 283 -38.91 42.98 58.94
CA ASN A 283 -39.84 42.66 60.02
C ASN A 283 -39.53 43.43 61.32
N ALA A 284 -38.25 43.59 61.66
CA ALA A 284 -37.82 44.34 62.84
C ALA A 284 -38.07 45.86 62.73
N SER A 285 -38.15 46.40 61.51
CA SER A 285 -38.47 47.81 61.27
C SER A 285 -39.93 48.18 61.56
N ARG A 286 -40.81 47.17 61.73
CA ARG A 286 -42.23 47.39 62.00
C ARG A 286 -42.41 47.96 63.40
N THR A 287 -43.11 49.09 63.47
CA THR A 287 -43.56 49.69 64.72
C THR A 287 -45.04 49.40 64.91
N PHE A 288 -45.45 49.27 66.18
CA PHE A 288 -46.83 49.03 66.54
C PHE A 288 -47.29 50.15 67.46
N VAL A 289 -48.44 50.74 67.13
CA VAL A 289 -49.12 51.71 68.00
C VAL A 289 -50.36 50.99 68.54
N VAL A 290 -50.42 50.85 69.86
CA VAL A 290 -51.54 50.22 70.57
C VAL A 290 -52.32 51.32 71.28
N GLU A 291 -53.65 51.25 71.25
CA GLU A 291 -54.50 52.20 71.97
C GLU A 291 -54.32 52.08 73.50
N GLY A 292 -54.16 53.24 74.15
CA GLY A 292 -54.12 53.35 75.61
C GLY A 292 -55.46 53.83 76.18
N LYS A 293 -55.59 53.83 77.52
CA LYS A 293 -56.79 54.32 78.20
C LYS A 293 -57.04 55.81 77.87
N ASN A 294 -58.27 56.16 77.47
CA ASN A 294 -58.73 57.51 77.05
C ASN A 294 -58.14 58.03 75.73
N ALA A 295 -57.56 57.17 74.89
CA ALA A 295 -57.16 57.50 73.53
C ALA A 295 -57.86 56.58 72.53
N ASN A 296 -58.09 57.08 71.32
CA ASN A 296 -58.51 56.32 70.16
C ASN A 296 -57.37 56.31 69.14
N VAL A 297 -56.91 55.14 68.74
CA VAL A 297 -55.92 54.99 67.68
C VAL A 297 -56.62 54.46 66.44
N THR A 298 -56.57 55.23 65.37
CA THR A 298 -57.04 54.79 64.05
C THR A 298 -55.85 54.72 63.10
N SER A 299 -55.88 53.79 62.16
CA SER A 299 -54.84 53.66 61.14
C SER A 299 -55.43 53.79 59.74
N ALA A 300 -54.64 54.36 58.84
CA ALA A 300 -54.93 54.42 57.42
C ALA A 300 -53.68 54.03 56.63
N VAL A 301 -53.87 53.24 55.57
CA VAL A 301 -52.79 52.85 54.66
C VAL A 301 -52.78 53.83 53.48
N GLY A 302 -51.64 54.47 53.24
CA GLY A 302 -51.41 55.35 52.10
C GLY A 302 -51.29 54.59 50.78
N ALA A 303 -51.34 55.31 49.66
CA ALA A 303 -51.19 54.72 48.32
C ALA A 303 -49.80 54.11 48.08
N ASP A 304 -48.79 54.53 48.83
CA ASP A 304 -47.43 54.00 48.85
C ASP A 304 -47.26 52.78 49.77
N GLY A 305 -48.35 52.32 50.40
CA GLY A 305 -48.34 51.21 51.36
C GLY A 305 -47.86 51.58 52.76
N SER A 306 -47.54 52.84 53.05
CA SER A 306 -47.20 53.30 54.40
C SER A 306 -48.43 53.30 55.31
N THR A 307 -48.25 52.99 56.60
CA THR A 307 -49.35 53.06 57.59
C THR A 307 -49.18 54.30 58.44
N THR A 308 -50.15 55.22 58.38
CA THR A 308 -50.23 56.37 59.30
C THR A 308 -51.15 56.01 60.46
N TYR A 309 -50.65 56.16 61.69
CA TYR A 309 -51.45 56.06 62.91
C TYR A 309 -51.88 57.45 63.37
N THR A 310 -53.18 57.68 63.50
CA THR A 310 -53.73 58.89 64.11
C THR A 310 -54.18 58.59 65.53
N VAL A 311 -53.60 59.30 66.50
CA VAL A 311 -53.94 59.17 67.92
C VAL A 311 -54.77 60.36 68.34
N ASN A 312 -56.04 60.11 68.68
CA ASN A 312 -56.96 61.12 69.20
C ASN A 312 -57.19 60.89 70.69
N ALA A 313 -57.25 61.94 71.50
CA ALA A 313 -57.74 61.81 72.88
C ALA A 313 -59.28 61.75 72.86
N TRP A 314 -59.88 60.92 73.72
CA TRP A 314 -61.33 61.01 73.97
C TRP A 314 -61.64 62.34 74.66
N ASN A 315 -62.74 63.00 74.27
CA ASN A 315 -63.16 64.24 74.90
C ASN A 315 -63.35 64.01 76.40
N THR A 316 -62.65 64.78 77.22
CA THR A 316 -62.99 64.89 78.65
C THR A 316 -64.26 65.73 78.75
N THR A 317 -65.19 65.40 79.64
CA THR A 317 -66.40 66.19 79.86
C THR A 317 -66.53 66.52 81.35
N ALA A 318 -66.67 67.79 81.70
CA ALA A 318 -67.06 68.25 83.03
C ALA A 318 -68.42 68.95 82.94
N LYS A 319 -69.34 68.65 83.86
CA LYS A 319 -70.71 69.21 83.87
C LYS A 319 -71.05 69.71 85.27
N GLY A 320 -71.38 70.99 85.39
CA GLY A 320 -71.91 71.60 86.60
C GLY A 320 -73.44 71.49 86.66
N SER A 321 -74.01 71.55 87.88
CA SER A 321 -75.43 71.83 88.09
C SER A 321 -75.73 73.32 87.81
N SER A 322 -76.98 73.75 87.95
CA SER A 322 -77.36 75.17 87.81
C SER A 322 -76.61 76.11 88.77
N ASP A 323 -76.13 75.58 89.90
CA ASP A 323 -75.38 76.34 90.91
C ASP A 323 -73.88 76.44 90.63
N ILE A 324 -73.37 75.69 89.65
CA ILE A 324 -71.95 75.56 89.34
C ILE A 324 -71.68 76.00 87.90
N LYS A 325 -70.77 76.96 87.74
CA LYS A 325 -70.27 77.41 86.45
C LYS A 325 -69.02 76.61 86.10
N VAL A 326 -69.11 75.83 85.02
CA VAL A 326 -67.96 75.14 84.43
C VAL A 326 -67.53 75.93 83.19
N THR A 327 -66.27 76.33 83.15
CA THR A 327 -65.68 77.04 82.01
C THR A 327 -64.53 76.23 81.45
N ASN A 328 -64.58 75.89 80.16
CA ASN A 328 -63.46 75.22 79.49
C ASN A 328 -62.26 76.17 79.39
N VAL A 329 -61.09 75.68 79.77
CA VAL A 329 -59.81 76.35 79.48
C VAL A 329 -59.23 75.68 78.25
N THR A 330 -59.07 76.44 77.18
CA THR A 330 -58.43 75.95 75.95
C THR A 330 -57.02 76.50 75.81
N ASP A 331 -56.13 75.72 75.21
CA ASP A 331 -54.84 76.23 74.75
C ASP A 331 -55.00 77.17 73.53
N ALA A 332 -53.88 77.75 73.06
CA ALA A 332 -53.87 78.66 71.91
C ALA A 332 -54.32 78.01 70.59
N THR A 333 -54.39 76.68 70.53
CA THR A 333 -54.86 75.91 69.37
C THR A 333 -56.33 75.46 69.52
N GLY A 334 -57.02 75.90 70.57
CA GLY A 334 -58.43 75.61 70.82
C GLY A 334 -58.69 74.26 71.48
N ARG A 335 -57.67 73.52 71.93
CA ARG A 335 -57.84 72.23 72.62
C ARG A 335 -58.18 72.48 74.09
N THR A 336 -59.23 71.85 74.62
CA THR A 336 -59.55 71.93 76.06
C THR A 336 -58.47 71.21 76.87
N ILE A 337 -57.78 71.96 77.73
CA ILE A 337 -56.69 71.45 78.58
C ILE A 337 -57.09 71.39 80.06
N ASP A 338 -58.12 72.14 80.47
CA ASP A 338 -58.59 72.16 81.84
C ASP A 338 -60.06 72.62 81.92
N TYR A 339 -60.70 72.44 83.07
CA TYR A 339 -62.02 72.95 83.40
C TYR A 339 -61.95 73.78 84.69
N THR A 340 -62.19 75.08 84.60
CA THR A 340 -62.36 75.90 85.80
C THR A 340 -63.78 75.72 86.32
N ILE A 341 -63.90 75.30 87.58
CA ILE A 341 -65.17 75.07 88.27
C ILE A 341 -65.32 76.15 89.35
N ASP A 342 -66.39 76.94 89.27
CA ASP A 342 -66.70 78.01 90.22
C ASP A 342 -68.21 78.02 90.54
N LEU A 343 -68.62 78.72 91.60
CA LEU A 343 -70.03 78.96 91.88
C LEU A 343 -70.64 79.84 90.77
N SER A 344 -71.89 79.55 90.41
CA SER A 344 -72.61 80.36 89.44
C SER A 344 -72.77 81.80 89.93
N ASP A 345 -72.85 82.74 89.00
CA ASP A 345 -73.06 84.16 89.32
C ASP A 345 -74.36 84.35 90.13
N SER A 346 -75.39 83.53 89.85
CA SER A 346 -76.64 83.48 90.63
C SER A 346 -76.40 83.02 92.07
N THR A 347 -75.64 81.95 92.28
CA THR A 347 -75.31 81.42 93.62
C THR A 347 -74.46 82.42 94.41
N LYS A 348 -73.46 83.05 93.77
CA LYS A 348 -72.67 84.14 94.38
C LYS A 348 -73.57 85.31 94.79
N ASN A 349 -74.46 85.75 93.90
CA ASN A 349 -75.40 86.84 94.19
C ASN A 349 -76.38 86.49 95.32
N ASN A 350 -76.88 85.25 95.37
CA ASN A 350 -77.75 84.79 96.45
C ASN A 350 -77.01 84.80 97.80
N ILE A 351 -75.75 84.36 97.85
CA ILE A 351 -74.90 84.44 99.05
C ILE A 351 -74.66 85.90 99.45
N THR A 352 -74.33 86.78 98.50
CA THR A 352 -74.16 88.21 98.76
C THR A 352 -75.45 88.82 99.31
N THR A 353 -76.60 88.54 98.70
CA THR A 353 -77.90 89.06 99.12
C THR A 353 -78.28 88.57 100.52
N ALA A 354 -78.08 87.27 100.81
CA ALA A 354 -78.31 86.71 102.13
C ALA A 354 -77.43 87.39 103.19
N ASN A 355 -76.14 87.64 102.88
CA ASN A 355 -75.21 88.31 103.77
C ASN A 355 -75.58 89.77 104.02
N THR A 356 -75.96 90.53 102.99
CA THR A 356 -76.44 91.91 103.13
C THR A 356 -77.73 91.97 103.95
N THR A 357 -78.65 91.02 103.75
CA THR A 357 -79.90 90.93 104.52
C THR A 357 -79.61 90.69 106.01
N ALA A 358 -78.70 89.77 106.33
CA ALA A 358 -78.28 89.52 107.71
C ALA A 358 -77.61 90.75 108.34
N HIS A 359 -76.77 91.47 107.58
CA HIS A 359 -76.13 92.70 108.06
C HIS A 359 -77.13 93.82 108.33
N ASN A 360 -78.12 94.00 107.46
CA ASN A 360 -79.19 94.99 107.64
C ASN A 360 -80.10 94.64 108.83
N ALA A 361 -80.40 93.36 109.04
CA ALA A 361 -81.12 92.90 110.23
C ALA A 361 -80.35 93.22 111.52
N ASN A 362 -79.04 93.00 111.53
CA ASN A 362 -78.17 93.35 112.66
C ASN A 362 -78.08 94.87 112.91
N ALA A 363 -78.01 95.68 111.84
CA ALA A 363 -78.03 97.14 111.94
C ALA A 363 -79.37 97.66 112.50
N THR A 364 -80.49 97.07 112.08
CA THR A 364 -81.83 97.40 112.58
C THR A 364 -81.98 97.04 114.07
N ALA A 365 -81.47 95.89 114.49
CA ALA A 365 -81.45 95.47 115.89
C ALA A 365 -80.62 96.43 116.77
N ASN A 366 -79.46 96.88 116.29
CA ASN A 366 -78.64 97.86 117.01
C ASN A 366 -79.32 99.23 117.13
N ALA A 367 -80.03 99.70 116.10
CA ALA A 367 -80.78 100.97 116.14
C ALA A 367 -81.94 100.93 117.14
N ALA A 368 -82.66 99.80 117.23
CA ALA A 368 -83.70 99.57 118.22
C ALA A 368 -83.14 99.59 119.66
N ASN A 369 -81.96 99.00 119.88
CA ASN A 369 -81.30 98.97 121.19
C ASN A 369 -80.88 100.38 121.69
N THR A 370 -80.48 101.29 120.79
CA THR A 370 -80.19 102.70 121.12
C THR A 370 -81.43 103.54 121.47
N THR A 371 -82.63 103.12 121.05
CA THR A 371 -83.88 103.87 121.30
C THR A 371 -84.49 103.52 122.66
N VAL A 372 -84.30 102.29 123.15
CA VAL A 372 -84.78 101.84 124.46
C VAL A 372 -83.92 102.42 125.62
N ASN A 373 -82.62 102.62 125.40
CA ASN A 373 -81.70 103.14 126.43
C ASN A 373 -81.78 104.66 126.70
N LYS A 374 -82.71 105.41 126.09
CA LYS A 374 -82.89 106.86 126.32
C LYS A 374 -83.98 107.27 127.33
N GLY A 375 -84.71 106.31 127.93
CA GLY A 375 -85.70 106.56 128.99
C GLY A 375 -86.96 107.29 128.51
N TRP A 376 -88.14 106.77 128.88
CA TRP A 376 -89.41 107.43 128.57
C TRP A 376 -89.71 108.55 129.57
N ASN A 377 -89.86 109.78 129.07
CA ASN A 377 -90.29 110.93 129.84
C ASN A 377 -91.82 111.04 129.75
N ILE A 378 -92.55 110.44 130.70
CA ILE A 378 -94.02 110.51 130.74
C ILE A 378 -94.45 111.69 131.62
N THR A 379 -95.14 112.66 131.02
CA THR A 379 -95.83 113.76 131.71
C THR A 379 -97.33 113.48 131.72
N THR A 380 -97.97 113.51 132.89
CA THR A 380 -99.43 113.35 133.06
C THR A 380 -100.12 114.72 133.17
N ALA A 381 -101.22 114.91 132.44
CA ALA A 381 -102.16 116.03 132.61
C ALA A 381 -103.59 115.48 132.77
N LYS A 382 -104.37 116.07 133.67
CA LYS A 382 -105.71 115.62 134.08
C LYS A 382 -106.82 116.41 133.38
N SER A 383 -107.73 115.74 132.68
CA SER A 383 -109.18 116.04 132.65
C SER A 383 -109.99 114.85 132.08
N GLY A 384 -111.01 114.37 132.83
CA GLY A 384 -112.17 113.66 132.25
C GLY A 384 -112.25 112.13 132.41
N THR A 385 -112.97 111.71 133.46
CA THR A 385 -113.68 110.43 133.75
C THR A 385 -113.36 109.15 132.95
N GLY A 386 -112.79 108.13 133.62
CA GLY A 386 -113.01 106.72 133.23
C GLY A 386 -111.90 105.72 133.58
N ASN A 387 -111.89 105.27 134.84
CA ASN A 387 -111.24 104.11 135.48
C ASN A 387 -109.95 103.45 134.93
N VAL A 388 -108.96 103.41 135.81
CA VAL A 388 -107.75 102.56 135.81
C VAL A 388 -108.11 101.14 136.27
N ALA A 389 -107.47 100.11 135.71
CA ALA A 389 -107.33 98.81 136.38
C ALA A 389 -105.97 98.18 136.04
N ASN A 390 -105.12 98.09 137.07
CA ASN A 390 -103.93 97.25 137.23
C ASN A 390 -103.09 96.93 135.98
N ASN A 391 -101.89 97.52 135.92
CA ASN A 391 -100.73 96.72 135.54
C ASN A 391 -99.61 96.94 136.56
N THR A 392 -99.43 95.93 137.39
CA THR A 392 -98.36 95.76 138.36
C THR A 392 -97.04 95.47 137.65
N ASP A 393 -96.03 96.26 138.01
CA ASP A 393 -94.61 95.95 138.21
C ASP A 393 -93.97 94.80 137.43
N ALA A 394 -92.94 95.13 136.64
CA ALA A 394 -91.57 94.62 136.76
C ALA A 394 -90.63 95.33 135.76
#